data_AF-A0A516V5Z1-F1
#
_entry.id   AF-A0A516V5Z1-F1
#
_cell.length_a   1.000
_cell.length_b   1.000
_cell.length_c   1.000
_cell.angle_alpha   90.00
_cell.angle_beta   90.00
_cell.angle_gamma   90.00
#
_symmetry.space_group_name_H-M   'P 1'
#
loop_
_entity.id
_entity.type
_entity.pdbx_description
1 polymer ?
#
loop_
_entity_poly.entity_id
_entity_poly.type
_entity_poly.pdbx_seq_one_letter_code
_entity_poly.pdbx_strand_id
1 'polypeptide(L)'
;MIDLAQLDDLARRLSGLVPPGMREGREELQQNFKSVLQSGLARLDLVTREEFDVQRAVLLRTREKLEALEREVQALESATTR
;
A
#
# COMPACT_ATOMS: atom_id res chain seq x y z
N MET A 1 1.16 -1.10 0.43
CA MET A 1 1.73 0.01 1.22
C MET A 1 3.03 0.42 0.56
N ILE A 2 3.26 1.71 0.37
CA ILE A 2 4.54 2.19 -0.16
C ILE A 2 5.59 2.06 0.94
N ASP A 3 6.67 1.35 0.63
CA ASP A 3 7.76 1.12 1.56
C ASP A 3 8.71 2.33 1.58
N LEU A 4 9.17 2.76 2.77
CA LEU A 4 10.15 3.83 2.88
C LEU A 4 11.45 3.45 2.16
N ALA A 5 11.82 2.17 2.13
CA ALA A 5 13.00 1.70 1.41
C ALA A 5 12.86 1.91 -0.12
N GLN A 6 11.65 1.81 -0.66
CA GLN A 6 11.39 2.05 -2.08
C GLN A 6 11.43 3.55 -2.41
N LEU A 7 10.96 4.41 -1.50
CA LEU A 7 11.07 5.87 -1.63
C LEU A 7 12.53 6.32 -1.58
N ASP A 8 13.33 5.73 -0.70
CA ASP A 8 14.76 6.01 -0.59
C ASP A 8 15.57 5.54 -1.81
N ASP A 9 15.22 4.39 -2.41
CA ASP A 9 15.85 3.93 -3.65
C ASP A 9 15.48 4.85 -4.82
N LEU A 10 14.22 5.29 -4.90
CA LEU A 10 13.77 6.25 -5.90
C LEU A 10 14.51 7.59 -5.74
N ALA A 11 14.64 8.09 -4.51
CA ALA A 11 15.37 9.33 -4.21
C ALA A 11 16.86 9.21 -4.58
N ARG A 12 17.49 8.06 -4.32
CA ARG A 12 18.89 7.79 -4.72
C ARG A 12 19.09 7.74 -6.22
N ARG A 13 18.21 7.04 -6.95
CA ARG A 13 18.26 6.97 -8.42
C ARG A 13 18.06 8.34 -9.06
N LEU A 14 17.10 9.11 -8.56
CA LEU A 14 16.84 10.48 -9.02
C LEU A 14 18.02 11.41 -8.72
N SER A 15 18.64 11.29 -7.55
CA SER A 15 19.85 12.05 -7.20
C SER A 15 21.05 11.70 -8.07
N GLY A 16 21.13 10.47 -8.58
CA GLY A 16 22.17 10.02 -9.51
C GLY A 16 22.00 10.53 -10.94
N LEU A 17 20.82 11.03 -11.31
CA LEU A 17 20.53 11.62 -12.62
C LEU A 17 20.79 13.13 -12.68
N VAL A 18 21.18 13.76 -11.56
CA VAL A 18 21.46 15.20 -11.50
C VAL A 18 22.80 15.51 -12.18
N PRO A 19 22.84 16.36 -13.22
CA PRO A 19 24.07 16.70 -13.94
C PRO A 19 25.14 17.33 -13.05
N PRO A 20 26.44 17.08 -13.30
CA PRO A 20 27.54 17.53 -12.44
C PRO A 20 27.69 19.07 -12.33
N GLY A 21 27.05 19.85 -13.22
CA GLY A 21 27.06 21.32 -13.20
C GLY A 21 26.07 21.97 -12.23
N MET A 22 25.19 21.22 -11.57
CA MET A 22 24.16 21.75 -10.64
C MET A 22 24.48 21.47 -9.16
N ARG A 23 25.76 21.43 -8.79
CA ARG A 23 26.19 21.14 -7.41
C ARG A 23 25.82 22.22 -6.40
N GLU A 24 25.74 23.48 -6.83
CA GLU A 24 25.38 24.63 -5.98
C GLU A 24 23.86 24.72 -5.73
N GLY A 25 23.02 24.17 -6.63
CA GLY A 25 21.55 24.12 -6.50
C GLY A 25 21.01 22.77 -6.02
N ARG A 26 21.86 21.91 -5.47
CA ARG A 26 21.50 20.52 -5.15
C ARG A 26 20.39 20.41 -4.11
N GLU A 27 20.40 21.28 -3.10
CA GLU A 27 19.36 21.33 -2.07
C GLU A 27 18.02 21.81 -2.64
N GLU A 28 18.02 22.85 -3.48
CA GLU A 28 16.79 23.35 -4.13
C GLU A 28 16.17 22.30 -5.05
N LEU A 29 16.99 21.60 -5.84
CA LEU A 29 16.53 20.49 -6.67
C LEU A 29 15.95 19.36 -5.81
N GLN A 30 16.65 18.95 -4.75
CA GLN A 30 16.16 17.91 -3.84
C GLN A 30 14.81 18.30 -3.22
N GLN A 31 14.64 19.55 -2.81
CA GLN A 31 13.40 20.07 -2.25
C GLN A 31 12.27 20.07 -3.29
N ASN A 32 12.55 20.49 -4.54
CA ASN A 32 11.58 20.45 -5.63
C ASN A 32 11.18 19.02 -5.99
N PHE A 33 12.14 18.09 -6.07
CA PHE A 33 11.85 16.68 -6.32
C PHE A 33 11.00 16.05 -5.22
N LYS A 34 11.30 16.35 -3.95
CA LYS A 34 10.49 15.89 -2.81
C LYS A 34 9.06 16.39 -2.92
N SER A 35 8.86 17.66 -3.28
CA SER A 35 7.53 18.25 -3.47
C SER A 35 6.76 17.58 -4.62
N VAL A 36 7.42 17.31 -5.76
CA VAL A 36 6.81 16.60 -6.91
C VAL A 36 6.45 15.17 -6.54
N LEU A 37 7.32 14.46 -5.83
CA LEU A 37 7.04 13.11 -5.33
C LEU A 37 5.88 13.09 -4.36
N GLN A 38 5.86 13.98 -3.37
CA GLN A 38 4.75 14.11 -2.43
C GLN A 38 3.43 14.41 -3.16
N SER A 39 3.46 15.30 -4.15
CA SER A 39 2.29 15.65 -4.98
C SER A 39 1.83 14.48 -5.86
N GLY A 40 2.77 13.70 -6.40
CA GLY A 40 2.47 12.51 -7.19
C GLY A 40 1.88 11.38 -6.34
N LEU A 41 2.46 11.14 -5.16
CA LEU A 41 1.95 10.18 -4.19
C LEU A 41 0.58 10.58 -3.65
N ALA A 42 0.33 11.87 -3.41
CA ALA A 42 -0.98 12.38 -3.00
C ALA A 42 -2.07 12.23 -4.06
N ARG A 43 -1.71 12.07 -5.34
CA ARG A 43 -2.63 11.76 -6.44
C ARG A 43 -2.91 10.27 -6.61
N LEU A 44 -2.13 9.41 -5.97
CA LEU A 44 -2.44 8.00 -5.90
C LEU A 44 -3.46 7.83 -4.76
N ASP A 45 -4.50 7.02 -4.97
CA ASP A 45 -5.50 6.68 -3.94
C ASP A 45 -4.89 5.78 -2.85
N LEU A 46 -3.91 6.33 -2.13
CA LEU A 46 -3.16 5.64 -1.09
C LEU A 46 -3.98 5.62 0.18
N VAL A 47 -4.17 4.43 0.73
CA VAL A 47 -4.66 4.26 2.09
C VAL A 47 -3.49 4.22 3.06
N THR A 48 -3.73 4.71 4.27
CA THR A 48 -2.75 4.61 5.36
C THR A 48 -2.51 3.14 5.71
N ARG A 49 -1.37 2.86 6.36
CA ARG A 49 -1.07 1.51 6.84
C ARG A 49 -2.12 1.02 7.84
N GLU A 50 -2.58 1.90 8.72
CA GLU A 50 -3.60 1.56 9.71
C GLU A 50 -4.92 1.18 9.04
N GLU A 51 -5.41 1.98 8.08
CA GLU A 51 -6.63 1.65 7.32
C GLU A 51 -6.49 0.32 6.57
N PHE A 52 -5.33 0.06 5.95
CA PHE A 52 -5.07 -1.22 5.29
C PHE A 52 -5.15 -2.40 6.27
N ASP A 53 -4.53 -2.28 7.44
CA ASP A 53 -4.52 -3.33 8.45
C ASP A 53 -5.93 -3.58 9.02
N VAL A 54 -6.73 -2.53 9.19
CA VAL A 54 -8.16 -2.63 9.56
C VAL A 54 -8.94 -3.39 8.48
N GLN A 55 -8.80 -3.01 7.21
CA GLN A 55 -9.50 -3.70 6.10
C GLN A 55 -9.08 -5.17 6.00
N ARG A 56 -7.80 -5.47 6.20
CA ARG A 56 -7.29 -6.84 6.25
C ARG A 56 -7.92 -7.64 7.39
N ALA A 57 -8.09 -7.05 8.58
CA ALA A 57 -8.75 -7.72 9.70
C ALA A 57 -10.24 -7.99 9.43
N VAL A 58 -10.93 -7.04 8.80
CA VAL A 58 -12.34 -7.22 8.37
C VAL A 58 -12.47 -8.37 7.38
N LEU A 59 -11.58 -8.43 6.38
CA LEU A 59 -11.56 -9.51 5.39
C LEU A 59 -11.29 -10.88 6.04
N LEU A 60 -10.34 -10.96 6.98
CA LEU A 60 -10.07 -12.19 7.71
C LEU A 60 -11.31 -12.68 8.46
N ARG A 61 -11.93 -11.80 9.25
CA ARG A 61 -13.16 -12.13 9.99
C ARG A 61 -14.31 -12.55 9.08
N THR A 62 -14.40 -11.95 7.90
CA THR A 62 -15.44 -12.29 6.92
C THR A 62 -15.21 -13.69 6.36
N ARG A 63 -13.96 -14.07 6.06
CA ARG A 63 -13.61 -15.43 5.64
C ARG A 63 -13.94 -16.46 6.71
N GLU A 64 -13.59 -16.20 7.97
CA GLU A 64 -13.92 -17.10 9.08
C GLU A 64 -15.43 -17.32 9.21
N LYS A 65 -16.22 -16.25 9.11
CA LYS A 65 -17.69 -16.34 9.14
C LYS A 65 -18.24 -17.11 7.93
N LEU A 66 -17.68 -16.88 6.75
CA LEU A 66 -18.08 -17.56 5.53
C LEU A 66 -17.83 -19.07 5.65
N GLU A 67 -16.64 -19.48 6.11
CA GLU A 67 -16.31 -20.89 6.32
C GLU A 67 -17.22 -21.55 7.37
N ALA A 68 -17.63 -20.82 8.41
CA ALA A 68 -18.59 -21.31 9.39
C ALA A 68 -19.98 -21.53 8.77
N LEU A 69 -20.48 -20.56 8.01
CA LEU A 69 -21.75 -20.63 7.29
C LEU A 69 -21.74 -21.79 6.26
N GLU A 70 -20.67 -21.96 5.51
CA GLU A 70 -20.51 -23.07 4.56
C GLU A 70 -20.64 -24.43 5.26
N ARG A 71 -20.04 -24.60 6.45
CA ARG A 71 -20.17 -25.83 7.25
C ARG A 71 -21.59 -26.05 7.74
N GLU A 72 -22.26 -24.99 8.22
CA GLU A 72 -23.65 -25.06 8.68
C GLU A 72 -24.59 -25.47 7.54
N VAL A 73 -24.45 -24.85 6.37
CA VAL A 73 -25.22 -25.19 5.17
C VAL A 73 -24.97 -26.65 4.77
N GLN A 74 -23.72 -27.08 4.72
CA GLN A 74 -23.39 -28.47 4.35
C GLN A 74 -23.99 -29.49 5.34
N ALA A 75 -24.01 -29.17 6.64
CA ALA A 75 -24.64 -30.01 7.65
C ALA A 75 -26.16 -30.09 7.46
N LEU A 76 -26.82 -28.97 7.16
CA LEU A 76 -28.26 -28.92 6.89
C LEU A 76 -28.65 -29.65 5.61
N GLU A 77 -27.88 -29.49 4.54
CA GLU A 77 -28.08 -30.21 3.27
C GLU A 77 -27.93 -31.73 3.47
N SER A 78 -26.92 -32.15 4.24
CA SER A 78 -26.69 -33.56 4.59
C SER A 78 -27.78 -34.15 5.48
N ALA A 79 -28.39 -33.33 6.35
CA ALA A 79 -29.50 -33.74 7.21
C ALA A 79 -30.83 -33.81 6.44
N THR A 80 -31.03 -32.96 5.44
CA THR A 80 -32.26 -32.91 4.62
C THR A 80 -32.29 -33.94 3.49
N THR A 81 -31.12 -34.39 3.03
CA THR A 81 -30.97 -35.38 1.94
C THR A 81 -30.98 -36.84 2.44
N ARG A 82 -31.09 -37.06 3.76
CA ARG A 82 -31.31 -38.38 4.37
C ARG A 82 -32.78 -38.60 4.68
#